data_AF-A0AAW4BKR0-F1
#
_entry.id   AF-A0AAW4BKR0-F1
#
_cell.length_a   1.000
_cell.length_b   1.000
_cell.length_c   1.000
_cell.angle_alpha   90.00
_cell.angle_beta   90.00
_cell.angle_gamma   90.00
#
_symmetry.space_group_name_H-M   'P 1'
#
loop_
_entity.id
_entity.type
_entity.pdbx_description
1 polymer ?
#
loop_
_entity_poly.entity_id
_entity_poly.type
_entity_poly.pdbx_seq_one_letter_code
_entity_poly.pdbx_strand_id
1 'polypeptide(L)' 'THLNARQQRFIGMLKNHLCRYGSVDIEQLYDAPFNQIDDAGLDGVFPNPAQADVVEQFVRRFSVDLGNKQPS' A
#
# COMPACT_ATOMS: atom_id res chain seq x y z
N THR A 1 -15.68 -11.70 4.16
CA THR A 1 -15.08 -10.34 4.08
C THR A 1 -15.42 -9.77 2.73
N HIS A 2 -16.33 -8.80 2.64
CA HIS A 2 -16.68 -8.15 1.36
C HIS A 2 -15.92 -6.82 1.24
N LEU A 3 -15.19 -6.66 0.14
CA LEU A 3 -14.54 -5.40 -0.23
C LEU A 3 -15.50 -4.58 -1.10
N ASN A 4 -15.56 -3.27 -0.88
CA ASN A 4 -16.30 -2.36 -1.76
C ASN A 4 -15.49 -2.02 -3.03
N ALA A 5 -16.13 -1.34 -3.99
CA ALA A 5 -15.49 -0.98 -5.26
C ALA A 5 -14.22 -0.12 -5.10
N ARG A 6 -14.18 0.79 -4.13
CA ARG A 6 -12.99 1.62 -3.84
C ARG A 6 -11.83 0.76 -3.35
N GLN A 7 -12.09 -0.13 -2.39
CA GLN A 7 -11.10 -1.07 -1.86
C GLN A 7 -10.58 -2.03 -2.94
N GLN A 8 -11.46 -2.58 -3.78
CA GLN A 8 -11.07 -3.43 -4.89
C GLN A 8 -10.16 -2.69 -5.89
N ARG A 9 -10.50 -1.43 -6.22
CA ARG A 9 -9.69 -0.59 -7.11
C ARG A 9 -8.30 -0.32 -6.50
N PHE A 10 -8.22 -0.02 -5.21
CA PHE A 10 -6.96 0.18 -4.50
C PHE A 10 -6.07 -1.07 -4.54
N ILE A 11 -6.63 -2.24 -4.22
CA ILE A 11 -5.90 -3.51 -4.32
C ILE A 11 -5.46 -3.79 -5.76
N GLY A 12 -6.28 -3.43 -6.76
CA GLY A 12 -5.90 -3.51 -8.17
C GLY A 12 -4.71 -2.62 -8.52
N MET A 13 -4.68 -1.37 -8.04
CA MET A 13 -3.54 -0.47 -8.22
C MET A 13 -2.28 -1.03 -7.53
N LEU A 14 -2.41 -1.52 -6.30
CA LEU A 14 -1.30 -2.08 -5.54
C LEU A 14 -0.68 -3.28 -6.26
N LYS A 15 -1.52 -4.20 -6.75
CA LYS A 15 -1.06 -5.34 -7.56
C LYS A 15 -0.34 -4.88 -8.81
N ASN A 16 -0.89 -3.91 -9.55
CA ASN A 16 -0.25 -3.38 -10.75
C ASN A 16 1.09 -2.70 -10.45
N HIS A 17 1.18 -1.97 -9.35
CA HIS A 17 2.42 -1.34 -8.89
C HIS A 17 3.49 -2.40 -8.58
N LEU A 18 3.14 -3.41 -7.78
CA LEU A 18 4.02 -4.53 -7.45
C LEU A 18 4.48 -5.30 -8.70
N CYS A 19 3.59 -5.57 -9.66
CA CYS A 19 3.96 -6.25 -10.91
C CYS A 19 4.91 -5.43 -11.79
N ARG A 20 4.88 -4.09 -11.70
CA ARG A 20 5.71 -3.20 -12.52
C ARG A 20 7.06 -2.89 -11.87
N TYR A 21 7.08 -2.65 -10.57
CA TYR A 21 8.25 -2.14 -9.86
C TYR A 21 8.89 -3.15 -8.92
N GLY A 22 8.20 -4.25 -8.60
CA GLY A 22 8.73 -5.35 -7.77
C GLY A 22 8.75 -5.08 -6.26
N SER A 23 8.68 -3.82 -5.85
CA SER A 23 8.57 -3.39 -4.45
C SER A 23 7.54 -2.28 -4.30
N VAL A 24 7.13 -2.03 -3.07
CA VAL A 24 6.30 -0.87 -2.69
C VAL A 24 6.55 -0.56 -1.23
N ASP A 25 6.75 0.72 -0.90
CA ASP A 25 6.90 1.17 0.48
C ASP A 25 5.58 1.68 1.04
N ILE A 26 5.44 1.65 2.37
CA ILE A 26 4.19 2.03 3.03
C ILE A 26 3.81 3.49 2.76
N GLU A 27 4.80 4.38 2.69
CA GLU A 27 4.63 5.80 2.42
C GLU A 27 3.98 6.04 1.04
N GLN A 28 4.33 5.21 0.05
CA GLN A 28 3.80 5.32 -1.30
C GLN A 28 2.29 5.08 -1.36
N LEU A 29 1.69 4.40 -0.38
CA LEU A 29 0.25 4.18 -0.31
C LEU A 29 -0.55 5.46 0.00
N TYR A 30 0.13 6.52 0.44
CA TYR A 30 -0.44 7.83 0.71
C TYR A 30 -0.12 8.85 -0.40
N ASP A 31 0.66 8.44 -1.41
CA ASP A 31 1.04 9.26 -2.55
C ASP A 31 0.31 8.85 -3.84
N ALA A 32 0.51 9.63 -4.90
CA ALA A 32 0.02 9.27 -6.22
C ALA A 32 0.70 7.96 -6.71
N PRO A 33 -0.05 7.01 -7.29
CA PRO A 33 -1.44 7.11 -7.75
C PRO A 33 -2.50 6.69 -6.71
N PHE A 34 -2.12 6.24 -5.52
CA PHE A 34 -3.02 5.64 -4.54
C PHE A 34 -3.98 6.65 -3.92
N ASN A 35 -3.49 7.85 -3.62
CA ASN A 35 -4.30 8.96 -3.11
C ASN A 35 -5.35 9.49 -4.10
N GLN A 36 -5.33 9.06 -5.37
CA GLN A 36 -6.37 9.42 -6.34
C GLN A 36 -7.70 8.70 -6.09
N ILE A 37 -7.72 7.65 -5.27
CA ILE A 37 -8.96 6.98 -4.87
C ILE A 37 -9.59 7.69 -3.68
N ASP A 38 -8.76 8.13 -2.74
CA ASP A 38 -9.13 8.84 -1.53
C ASP A 38 -7.91 9.65 -1.06
N ASP A 39 -8.09 10.91 -0.69
CA ASP A 39 -6.99 11.81 -0.35
C ASP A 39 -6.21 11.34 0.89
N ALA A 40 -6.85 10.56 1.76
CA ALA A 40 -6.21 9.93 2.93
C ALA A 40 -5.51 8.59 2.60
N GLY A 41 -5.40 8.23 1.31
CA GLY A 41 -4.66 7.03 0.86
C GLY A 41 -5.24 5.74 1.41
N LEU A 42 -4.37 4.90 2.00
CA LEU A 42 -4.76 3.62 2.57
C LEU A 42 -5.89 3.76 3.61
N ASP A 43 -5.74 4.71 4.55
CA ASP A 43 -6.67 4.90 5.66
C ASP A 43 -8.03 5.43 5.19
N GLY A 44 -8.05 6.25 4.15
CA GLY A 44 -9.29 6.72 3.52
C GLY A 44 -10.07 5.59 2.84
N VAL A 45 -9.36 4.67 2.19
CA VAL A 45 -9.97 3.52 1.51
C VAL A 45 -10.36 2.40 2.48
N PHE A 46 -9.59 2.22 3.55
CA PHE A 46 -9.79 1.22 4.60
C PHE A 46 -9.99 1.90 5.97
N PRO A 47 -11.17 2.49 6.22
CA PRO A 47 -11.43 3.22 7.48
C PRO A 47 -11.49 2.32 8.71
N ASN A 48 -11.48 0.99 8.53
CA ASN A 48 -11.29 0.05 9.63
C ASN A 48 -9.79 -0.20 9.79
N PRO A 49 -9.16 0.21 10.92
CA PRO A 49 -7.73 0.06 11.15
C PRO A 49 -7.25 -1.38 10.96
N ALA A 50 -8.02 -2.37 11.40
CA ALA A 50 -7.64 -3.77 11.25
C ALA A 50 -7.55 -4.22 9.78
N GLN A 51 -8.28 -3.57 8.86
CA GLN A 51 -8.14 -3.84 7.42
C GLN A 51 -6.93 -3.12 6.82
N ALA A 52 -6.70 -1.86 7.22
CA ALA A 52 -5.51 -1.11 6.81
C ALA A 52 -4.22 -1.82 7.28
N ASP A 53 -4.18 -2.25 8.54
CA ASP A 53 -3.07 -3.02 9.13
C ASP A 53 -2.75 -4.28 8.31
N VAL A 54 -3.75 -4.99 7.80
CA VAL A 54 -3.55 -6.19 6.98
C VAL A 54 -2.88 -5.83 5.65
N VAL A 55 -3.29 -4.72 5.02
CA VAL A 55 -2.68 -4.24 3.77
C VAL A 55 -1.26 -3.75 4.02
N GLU A 56 -1.04 -3.00 5.11
CA GLU A 56 0.29 -2.55 5.52
C GLU A 56 1.23 -3.73 5.77
N GLN A 57 0.79 -4.71 6.56
CA GLN A 57 1.58 -5.93 6.80
C GLN A 57 1.86 -6.69 5.50
N PHE A 58 0.92 -6.71 4.55
CA PHE A 58 1.14 -7.30 3.24
C PHE A 58 2.23 -6.53 2.49
N VAL A 59 2.14 -5.20 2.40
CA VAL A 59 3.12 -4.34 1.73
C VAL A 59 4.52 -4.47 2.34
N ARG A 60 4.63 -4.53 3.67
CA ARG A 60 5.91 -4.72 4.36
C ARG A 60 6.66 -6.00 3.95
N ARG A 61 5.98 -7.01 3.41
CA ARG A 61 6.61 -8.24 2.88
C ARG A 61 7.26 -8.03 1.50
N PHE A 62 6.90 -6.95 0.82
CA PHE A 62 7.40 -6.57 -0.50
C PHE A 62 8.25 -5.29 -0.48
N SER A 63 8.29 -4.54 0.63
CA SER A 63 9.38 -3.58 0.86
C SER A 63 10.68 -4.36 0.95
N VAL A 64 11.65 -3.97 0.12
CA VAL A 64 13.02 -4.43 0.29
C VAL A 64 13.65 -3.52 1.34
N ASP A 65 13.87 -4.07 2.53
CA ASP A 65 14.76 -3.42 3.50
C ASP A 65 16.19 -3.54 2.95
N LEU A 66 16.58 -2.56 2.13
CA LEU A 66 17.99 -2.34 1.80
C LEU A 66 18.64 -1.87 3.10
N GLY A 67 19.01 -2.82 3.96
CA GLY A 67 19.49 -2.59 5.32
C GLY A 67 20.32 -1.32 5.44
N ASN A 68 20.01 -0.52 6.47
CA ASN A 68 20.66 0.76 6.77
C ASN A 68 22.14 0.71 6.37
N LYS A 69 22.52 1.54 5.39
CA LYS A 69 23.91 1.67 4.94
C LYS A 69 24.79 1.84 6.17
N GLN A 70 25.50 0.78 6.55
CA GLN A 70 26.38 0.78 7.70
C GLN A 70 27.42 1.88 7.41
N PRO A 71 27.48 2.97 8.19
CA PRO A 71 28.46 4.01 7.95
C PRO A 71 29.84 3.36 8.08
N SER A 72 30.59 3.42 6.97
CA SER A 72 31.98 2.95 6.89
C SER A 72 32.90 3.82 7.72
#